data_AF-A0A3D8IQH5-F1
#
_entry.id   AF-A0A3D8IQH5-F1
#
_cell.length_a   1.000
_cell.length_b   1.000
_cell.length_c   1.000
_cell.angle_alpha   90.00
_cell.angle_beta   90.00
_cell.angle_gamma   90.00
#
_symmetry.space_group_name_H-M   'P 1'
#
loop_
_entity.id
_entity.type
_entity.pdbx_description
1 polymer ?
#
loop_
_entity_poly.entity_id
_entity_poly.type
_entity_poly.pdbx_seq_one_letter_code
_entity_poly.pdbx_strand_id
1 'polypeptide(L)'
;MENVCVLNLLQIQTIDFYIDKEFLESIDYILLTSKNAIKSIMQHKYAQIFLQKKAIVIGEITKKKWEREGGQVLFCPDDSCNGEQLAMLMIETLSDIIHNKNILYVCGRDKATDLVRLLRNECNITDLIVYESNENIKLLENIQSSFAFKKHNMALQQTSEDSLMSYQHHNNKLHTMTTDSNPDAQALENIAFPNESIFIFGSPKHYQIFKKYFHWNQTWLAISLGNTTFQAFDENIRKLNAKGNFEKALQVAHAINNDTPMQNNNPLLHDF
;
A
#
# COMPACT_ATOMS: atom_id res chain seq x y z
N MET A 1 -4.48 -19.94 8.49
CA MET A 1 -4.16 -18.50 8.37
C MET A 1 -5.21 -17.71 9.15
N GLU A 2 -5.34 -17.99 10.44
CA GLU A 2 -6.32 -17.30 11.28
C GLU A 2 -5.57 -16.24 12.08
N ASN A 3 -6.08 -15.01 12.10
CA ASN A 3 -5.58 -13.81 12.81
C ASN A 3 -4.64 -12.83 12.06
N VAL A 4 -4.78 -12.67 10.73
CA VAL A 4 -4.15 -11.54 10.01
C VAL A 4 -5.23 -10.52 9.61
N CYS A 5 -5.13 -9.28 10.10
CA CYS A 5 -5.99 -8.17 9.69
C CYS A 5 -5.27 -7.29 8.66
N VAL A 6 -5.94 -7.00 7.54
CA VAL A 6 -5.41 -6.11 6.49
C VAL A 6 -6.01 -4.72 6.63
N LEU A 7 -5.17 -3.72 6.90
CA LEU A 7 -5.57 -2.32 7.00
C LEU A 7 -5.22 -1.58 5.71
N ASN A 8 -6.23 -1.33 4.87
CA ASN A 8 -6.07 -0.61 3.60
C ASN A 8 -6.01 0.92 3.83
N LEU A 9 -4.94 1.39 4.47
CA LEU A 9 -4.73 2.81 4.80
C LEU A 9 -4.58 3.72 3.57
N LEU A 10 -4.23 3.13 2.43
CA LEU A 10 -4.12 3.78 1.13
C LEU A 10 -5.15 3.22 0.17
N GLN A 11 -5.65 4.08 -0.71
CA GLN A 11 -6.48 3.72 -1.84
C GLN A 11 -5.92 4.34 -3.12
N ILE A 12 -6.12 3.64 -4.24
CA ILE A 12 -5.70 4.15 -5.55
C ILE A 12 -6.87 4.90 -6.17
N GLN A 13 -6.60 6.11 -6.63
CA GLN A 13 -7.55 6.94 -7.37
C GLN A 13 -7.01 7.22 -8.76
N THR A 14 -7.84 7.01 -9.79
CA THR A 14 -7.53 7.40 -11.16
C THR A 14 -7.63 8.93 -11.28
N ILE A 15 -6.72 9.52 -12.05
CA ILE A 15 -6.68 10.94 -12.34
C ILE A 15 -7.12 11.11 -13.79
N ASP A 16 -8.05 12.03 -14.03
CA ASP A 16 -8.38 12.44 -15.39
C ASP A 16 -7.15 13.10 -16.02
N PHE A 17 -6.72 12.58 -17.17
CA PHE A 17 -5.58 13.09 -17.88
C PHE A 17 -5.97 13.46 -19.30
N TYR A 18 -5.29 14.49 -19.82
CA TYR A 18 -5.39 14.89 -21.21
C TYR A 18 -4.13 14.45 -21.94
N ILE A 19 -4.32 13.89 -23.13
CA ILE A 19 -3.24 13.63 -24.06
C ILE A 19 -3.74 13.94 -25.46
N ASP A 20 -2.94 14.70 -26.21
CA ASP A 20 -3.22 14.97 -27.60
C ASP A 20 -3.07 13.70 -28.44
N LYS A 21 -3.93 13.54 -29.45
CA LYS A 21 -3.95 12.34 -30.29
C LYS A 21 -2.69 12.25 -31.16
N GLU A 22 -2.28 13.35 -31.78
CA GLU A 22 -1.09 13.38 -32.64
C GLU A 22 0.17 13.11 -31.81
N PHE A 23 0.25 13.69 -30.61
CA PHE A 23 1.31 13.38 -29.67
C PHE A 23 1.34 11.88 -29.33
N LEU A 24 0.21 11.27 -28.95
CA LEU A 24 0.14 9.85 -28.64
C LEU A 24 0.50 8.97 -29.85
N GLU A 25 0.12 9.37 -31.06
CA GLU A 25 0.47 8.68 -32.29
C GLU A 25 1.99 8.75 -32.57
N SER A 26 2.67 9.83 -32.16
CA SER A 26 4.13 10.01 -32.29
C SER A 26 4.98 9.18 -31.31
N ILE A 27 4.35 8.56 -30.30
CA ILE A 27 5.02 7.71 -29.32
C ILE A 27 5.45 6.38 -29.96
N ASP A 28 6.72 5.99 -29.79
CA ASP A 28 7.24 4.70 -30.25
C ASP A 28 6.88 3.57 -29.28
N TYR A 29 7.11 3.81 -27.98
CA TYR A 29 6.92 2.82 -26.92
C TYR A 29 6.25 3.41 -25.67
N ILE A 30 5.57 2.56 -24.93
CA ILE A 30 4.96 2.93 -23.64
C ILE A 30 5.71 2.23 -22.52
N LEU A 31 5.97 2.94 -21.43
CA LEU A 31 6.54 2.38 -20.22
C LEU A 31 5.47 2.27 -19.13
N LEU A 32 5.32 1.07 -18.57
CA LEU A 32 4.28 0.73 -17.59
C LEU A 32 4.89 0.03 -16.37
N THR A 33 4.86 0.70 -15.22
CA THR A 33 5.39 0.15 -13.96
C THR A 33 4.28 -0.28 -12.98
N SER A 34 3.02 -0.24 -13.39
CA SER A 34 1.87 -0.49 -12.51
C SER A 34 0.62 -0.91 -13.27
N LYS A 35 -0.06 -1.94 -12.77
CA LYS A 35 -1.40 -2.35 -13.26
C LYS A 35 -2.45 -1.23 -13.20
N ASN A 36 -2.26 -0.22 -12.34
CA ASN A 36 -3.21 0.89 -12.21
C ASN A 36 -3.05 1.91 -13.35
N ALA A 37 -1.86 2.04 -13.94
CA ALA A 37 -1.68 2.82 -15.17
C ALA A 37 -2.55 2.22 -16.29
N ILE A 38 -2.52 0.88 -16.45
CA ILE A 38 -3.33 0.17 -17.46
C ILE A 38 -4.82 0.40 -17.23
N LYS A 39 -5.30 0.29 -15.98
CA LYS A 39 -6.72 0.58 -15.66
C LYS A 39 -7.13 1.98 -16.12
N SER A 40 -6.28 2.97 -15.88
CA SER A 40 -6.53 4.36 -16.26
C SER A 40 -6.52 4.55 -17.78
N ILE A 41 -5.58 3.91 -18.49
CA ILE A 41 -5.55 3.90 -19.96
C ILE A 41 -6.83 3.29 -20.53
N MET A 42 -7.32 2.17 -19.99
CA MET A 42 -8.51 1.48 -20.51
C MET A 42 -9.80 2.28 -20.34
N GLN A 43 -9.83 3.24 -19.42
CA GLN A 43 -10.95 4.17 -19.24
C GLN A 43 -10.88 5.38 -20.18
N HIS A 44 -9.74 5.58 -20.85
CA HIS A 44 -9.53 6.74 -21.71
C HIS A 44 -10.05 6.49 -23.14
N LYS A 45 -10.59 7.53 -23.78
CA LYS A 45 -11.14 7.47 -25.16
C LYS A 45 -10.15 6.98 -26.23
N TYR A 46 -8.85 7.10 -25.97
CA TYR A 46 -7.78 6.66 -26.87
C TYR A 46 -7.16 5.31 -26.48
N ALA A 47 -7.80 4.51 -25.62
CA ALA A 47 -7.30 3.21 -25.18
C ALA A 47 -6.77 2.33 -26.33
N GLN A 48 -7.46 2.32 -27.48
CA GLN A 48 -7.04 1.55 -28.65
C GLN A 48 -5.71 2.02 -29.27
N ILE A 49 -5.42 3.33 -29.23
CA ILE A 49 -4.13 3.87 -29.72
C ILE A 49 -3.01 3.47 -28.77
N PHE A 50 -3.26 3.46 -27.45
CA PHE A 50 -2.31 2.95 -26.47
C PHE A 50 -1.99 1.47 -26.72
N LEU A 51 -3.00 0.62 -26.96
CA LEU A 51 -2.82 -0.82 -27.19
C LEU A 51 -2.04 -1.16 -28.46
N GLN A 52 -2.03 -0.27 -29.45
CA GLN A 52 -1.23 -0.42 -30.67
C GLN A 52 0.27 -0.24 -30.43
N LYS A 53 0.66 0.38 -29.32
CA LYS A 53 2.07 0.59 -28.99
C LYS A 53 2.63 -0.65 -28.28
N LYS A 54 3.90 -0.98 -28.56
CA LYS A 54 4.61 -1.98 -27.76
C LYS A 54 5.01 -1.38 -26.41
N ALA A 55 4.91 -2.16 -25.35
CA ALA A 55 5.15 -1.69 -23.99
C ALA A 55 6.39 -2.32 -23.34
N ILE A 56 7.19 -1.49 -22.67
CA ILE A 56 8.14 -1.91 -21.66
C ILE A 56 7.38 -1.98 -20.34
N VAL A 57 7.40 -3.12 -19.66
CA VAL A 57 6.55 -3.39 -18.49
C VAL A 57 7.39 -3.89 -17.32
N ILE A 58 7.06 -3.46 -16.09
CA ILE A 58 7.62 -4.07 -14.87
C ILE A 58 6.56 -4.91 -14.15
N GLY A 59 6.95 -6.14 -13.82
CA GLY A 59 6.23 -7.07 -12.97
C GLY A 59 5.17 -7.88 -13.69
N GLU A 60 5.12 -9.17 -13.39
CA GLU A 60 4.27 -10.17 -14.04
C GLU A 60 2.77 -9.82 -13.97
N ILE A 61 2.32 -9.20 -12.87
CA ILE A 61 0.92 -8.77 -12.73
C ILE A 61 0.58 -7.66 -13.73
N THR A 62 1.49 -6.70 -13.92
CA THR A 62 1.31 -5.61 -14.89
C THR A 62 1.37 -6.17 -16.31
N LYS A 63 2.33 -7.04 -16.59
CA LYS A 63 2.51 -7.71 -17.89
C LYS A 63 1.24 -8.48 -18.29
N LYS A 64 0.79 -9.41 -17.46
CA LYS A 64 -0.44 -10.20 -17.69
C LYS A 64 -1.67 -9.33 -17.89
N LYS A 65 -1.75 -8.22 -17.13
CA LYS A 65 -2.87 -7.27 -17.28
C LYS A 65 -2.81 -6.58 -18.64
N TRP A 66 -1.63 -6.14 -19.10
CA TRP A 66 -1.47 -5.48 -20.40
C TRP A 66 -1.83 -6.41 -21.56
N GLU A 67 -1.29 -7.64 -21.54
CA GLU A 67 -1.56 -8.65 -22.57
C GLU A 67 -3.04 -9.03 -22.61
N ARG A 68 -3.71 -9.13 -21.45
CA ARG A 68 -5.15 -9.42 -21.38
C ARG A 68 -6.02 -8.34 -22.03
N GLU A 69 -5.60 -7.08 -21.98
CA GLU A 69 -6.29 -5.98 -22.66
C GLU A 69 -5.96 -5.91 -24.17
N GLY A 70 -5.12 -6.83 -24.69
CA GLY A 70 -4.71 -6.89 -26.09
C GLY A 70 -3.42 -6.14 -26.42
N GLY A 71 -2.70 -5.64 -25.39
CA GLY A 71 -1.45 -4.92 -25.56
C GLY A 71 -0.27 -5.86 -25.86
N GLN A 72 0.74 -5.34 -26.58
CA GLN A 72 1.98 -6.08 -26.86
C GLN A 72 3.10 -5.67 -25.91
N VAL A 73 3.87 -6.64 -25.43
CA VAL A 73 5.02 -6.43 -24.54
C VAL A 73 6.30 -6.47 -25.37
N LEU A 74 7.08 -5.40 -25.32
CA LEU A 74 8.42 -5.32 -25.90
C LEU A 74 9.46 -5.97 -24.97
N PHE A 75 9.39 -5.63 -23.69
CA PHE A 75 10.35 -6.04 -22.68
C PHE A 75 9.70 -6.10 -21.30
N CYS A 76 10.03 -7.13 -20.52
CA CYS A 76 9.66 -7.24 -19.12
C CYS A 76 10.82 -7.90 -18.38
N PRO A 77 11.52 -7.20 -17.47
CA PRO A 77 12.57 -7.80 -16.66
C PRO A 77 11.96 -8.73 -15.60
N ASP A 78 12.82 -9.41 -14.85
CA ASP A 78 12.46 -10.27 -13.72
C ASP A 78 11.56 -9.53 -12.70
N ASP A 79 10.71 -10.28 -12.00
CA ASP A 79 9.72 -9.79 -11.04
C ASP A 79 10.31 -9.02 -9.84
N SER A 80 11.61 -9.19 -9.57
CA SER A 80 12.33 -8.46 -8.52
C SER A 80 12.86 -7.08 -8.95
N CYS A 81 12.70 -6.70 -10.21
CA CYS A 81 13.26 -5.47 -10.78
C CYS A 81 12.55 -4.21 -10.25
N ASN A 82 13.31 -3.31 -9.61
CA ASN A 82 12.83 -1.98 -9.24
C ASN A 82 13.07 -0.95 -10.37
N GLY A 83 12.65 0.31 -10.17
CA GLY A 83 12.77 1.35 -11.19
C GLY A 83 14.22 1.68 -11.59
N GLU A 84 15.16 1.70 -10.63
CA GLU A 84 16.57 1.99 -10.94
C GLU A 84 17.20 0.85 -11.74
N GLN A 85 16.92 -0.39 -11.33
CA GLN A 85 17.33 -1.59 -12.05
C GLN A 85 16.73 -1.65 -13.45
N LEU A 86 15.47 -1.25 -13.61
CA LEU A 86 14.87 -1.15 -14.94
C LEU A 86 15.65 -0.16 -15.81
N ALA A 87 15.97 1.04 -15.28
CA ALA A 87 16.68 2.03 -16.07
C ALA A 87 18.04 1.51 -16.56
N MET A 88 18.79 0.85 -15.67
CA MET A 88 20.06 0.21 -16.03
C MET A 88 19.87 -0.89 -17.09
N LEU A 89 18.90 -1.79 -16.90
CA LEU A 89 18.61 -2.84 -17.88
C LEU A 89 18.18 -2.26 -19.23
N MET A 90 17.38 -1.19 -19.26
CA MET A 90 16.99 -0.52 -20.50
C MET A 90 18.21 0.06 -21.23
N ILE A 91 19.13 0.71 -20.51
CA ILE A 91 20.38 1.22 -21.07
C ILE A 91 21.24 0.05 -21.60
N GLU A 92 21.42 -1.01 -20.83
CA GLU A 92 22.35 -2.10 -21.17
C GLU A 92 21.82 -3.02 -22.27
N THR A 93 20.52 -3.28 -22.30
CA THR A 93 19.92 -4.33 -23.16
C THR A 93 19.06 -3.79 -24.28
N LEU A 94 18.56 -2.56 -24.16
CA LEU A 94 17.63 -1.98 -25.12
C LEU A 94 18.16 -0.70 -25.77
N SER A 95 19.39 -0.24 -25.53
CA SER A 95 19.90 1.04 -26.07
C SER A 95 19.66 1.14 -27.58
N ASP A 96 20.04 0.14 -28.37
CA ASP A 96 19.83 0.14 -29.83
C ASP A 96 18.34 0.25 -30.25
N ILE A 97 17.42 -0.13 -29.37
CA ILE A 97 15.97 -0.11 -29.60
C ILE A 97 15.38 1.22 -29.14
N ILE A 98 15.79 1.73 -27.98
CA ILE A 98 15.20 2.92 -27.35
C ILE A 98 15.92 4.22 -27.72
N HIS A 99 17.12 4.15 -28.30
CA HIS A 99 17.92 5.33 -28.60
C HIS A 99 17.18 6.29 -29.53
N ASN A 100 17.06 7.55 -29.12
CA ASN A 100 16.31 8.60 -29.81
C ASN A 100 14.81 8.29 -30.06
N LYS A 101 14.22 7.37 -29.30
CA LYS A 101 12.79 7.05 -29.38
C LYS A 101 11.96 7.89 -28.43
N ASN A 102 10.71 8.13 -28.81
CA ASN A 102 9.70 8.77 -27.98
C ASN A 102 9.06 7.72 -27.07
N ILE A 103 9.31 7.81 -25.77
CA ILE A 103 8.75 6.90 -24.76
C ILE A 103 7.76 7.65 -23.88
N LEU A 104 6.53 7.14 -23.81
CA LEU A 104 5.52 7.64 -22.89
C LEU A 104 5.51 6.80 -21.60
N TYR A 105 5.95 7.37 -20.49
CA TYR A 105 5.92 6.73 -19.18
C TYR A 105 4.59 7.01 -18.46
N VAL A 106 3.66 6.07 -18.53
CA VAL A 106 2.34 6.20 -17.90
C VAL A 106 2.42 5.72 -16.45
N CYS A 107 2.25 6.64 -15.50
CA CYS A 107 2.61 6.41 -14.11
C CYS A 107 1.66 7.07 -13.10
N GLY A 108 1.89 6.74 -11.83
CA GLY A 108 1.23 7.41 -10.72
C GLY A 108 1.94 8.71 -10.36
N ARG A 109 1.25 9.62 -9.66
CA ARG A 109 1.83 10.86 -9.14
C ARG A 109 3.02 10.58 -8.21
N ASP A 110 2.83 9.64 -7.28
CA ASP A 110 3.86 9.19 -6.37
C ASP A 110 4.76 8.15 -7.06
N LYS A 111 6.03 8.51 -7.28
CA LYS A 111 7.04 7.66 -7.92
C LYS A 111 8.17 7.37 -6.95
N ALA A 112 8.55 6.09 -6.83
CA ALA A 112 9.72 5.69 -6.06
C ALA A 112 11.04 6.01 -6.78
N THR A 113 11.01 6.01 -8.12
CA THR A 113 12.17 6.26 -8.98
C THR A 113 11.82 7.28 -10.05
N ASP A 114 12.71 8.23 -10.27
CA ASP A 114 12.60 9.21 -11.36
C ASP A 114 13.19 8.64 -12.66
N LEU A 115 12.40 7.81 -13.34
CA LEU A 115 12.79 7.18 -14.61
C LEU A 115 13.03 8.18 -15.74
N VAL A 116 12.32 9.32 -15.73
CA VAL A 116 12.51 10.39 -16.71
C VAL A 116 13.94 10.92 -16.60
N ARG A 117 14.39 11.23 -15.38
CA ARG A 117 15.76 11.70 -15.15
C ARG A 117 16.81 10.67 -15.53
N LEU A 118 16.58 9.39 -15.20
CA LEU A 118 17.56 8.33 -15.44
C LEU A 118 17.73 8.00 -16.93
N LEU A 119 16.67 8.11 -17.74
CA LEU A 119 16.67 7.69 -19.15
C LEU A 119 16.79 8.85 -20.16
N ARG A 120 16.84 10.10 -19.69
CA ARG A 120 16.85 11.31 -20.54
C ARG A 120 17.99 11.39 -21.57
N ASN A 121 19.10 10.70 -21.31
CA ASN A 121 20.25 10.71 -22.22
C ASN A 121 20.15 9.61 -23.29
N GLU A 122 19.28 8.63 -23.09
CA GLU A 122 19.08 7.51 -24.02
C GLU A 122 17.91 7.77 -24.96
N CYS A 123 16.81 8.31 -24.43
CA CYS A 123 15.54 8.42 -25.16
C CYS A 123 14.79 9.71 -24.80
N ASN A 124 13.85 10.09 -25.66
CA ASN A 124 12.92 11.17 -25.37
C ASN A 124 11.76 10.62 -24.53
N ILE A 125 11.94 10.60 -23.21
CA ILE A 125 10.96 10.08 -22.27
C ILE A 125 10.11 11.22 -21.67
N THR A 126 8.79 11.06 -21.73
CA THR A 126 7.81 11.97 -21.11
C THR A 126 6.92 11.17 -20.18
N ASP A 127 6.67 11.66 -18.97
CA ASP A 127 5.74 11.04 -18.05
C ASP A 127 4.30 11.55 -18.23
N LEU A 128 3.35 10.64 -18.04
CA LEU A 128 1.92 10.91 -18.02
C LEU A 128 1.35 10.41 -16.70
N ILE A 129 0.94 11.35 -15.83
CA ILE A 129 0.35 11.04 -14.53
C ILE A 129 -1.13 10.67 -14.72
N VAL A 130 -1.51 9.44 -14.36
CA VAL A 130 -2.88 8.93 -14.58
C VAL A 130 -3.55 8.36 -13.34
N TYR A 131 -2.84 8.25 -12.24
CA TYR A 131 -3.40 7.84 -10.96
C TYR A 131 -2.58 8.38 -9.79
N GLU A 132 -3.11 8.29 -8.58
CA GLU A 132 -2.38 8.57 -7.35
C GLU A 132 -2.81 7.64 -6.22
N SER A 133 -1.99 7.57 -5.17
CA SER A 133 -2.31 6.82 -3.95
C SER A 133 -2.71 7.81 -2.86
N ASN A 134 -3.99 7.85 -2.51
CA ASN A 134 -4.52 8.75 -1.49
C ASN A 134 -4.79 8.01 -0.19
N GLU A 135 -4.85 8.75 0.92
CA GLU A 135 -5.33 8.19 2.19
C GLU A 135 -6.74 7.63 2.01
N ASN A 136 -7.03 6.48 2.63
CA ASN A 136 -8.36 5.91 2.64
C ASN A 136 -9.20 6.58 3.73
N ILE A 137 -9.60 7.82 3.49
CA ILE A 137 -10.31 8.66 4.46
C ILE A 137 -11.57 7.98 4.99
N LYS A 138 -12.34 7.30 4.14
CA LYS A 138 -13.55 6.57 4.54
C LYS A 138 -13.25 5.51 5.61
N LEU A 139 -12.20 4.70 5.40
CA LEU A 139 -11.77 3.72 6.39
C LEU A 139 -11.35 4.39 7.69
N LEU A 140 -10.59 5.48 7.59
CA LEU A 140 -10.01 6.18 8.74
C LEU A 140 -11.09 6.89 9.58
N GLU A 141 -12.07 7.52 8.94
CA GLU A 141 -13.25 8.12 9.59
C GLU A 141 -14.09 7.07 10.30
N ASN A 142 -14.31 5.90 9.68
CA ASN A 142 -15.04 4.80 10.30
C ASN A 142 -14.33 4.30 11.56
N ILE A 143 -13.01 4.12 11.49
CA ILE A 143 -12.20 3.68 12.63
C ILE A 143 -12.24 4.74 13.75
N GLN A 144 -12.05 6.03 13.44
CA GLN A 144 -12.06 7.10 14.44
C GLN A 144 -13.43 7.29 15.10
N SER A 145 -14.50 7.20 14.32
CA SER A 145 -15.87 7.33 14.83
C SER A 145 -16.19 6.21 15.83
N SER A 146 -15.72 4.99 15.57
CA SER A 146 -15.91 3.89 16.51
C SER A 146 -15.11 4.04 17.80
N PHE A 147 -13.88 4.55 17.73
CA PHE A 147 -13.09 4.88 18.91
C PHE A 147 -13.72 5.99 19.76
N ALA A 148 -14.20 7.07 19.14
CA ALA A 148 -14.85 8.17 19.84
C ALA A 148 -16.13 7.70 20.55
N PHE A 149 -16.94 6.89 19.87
CA PHE A 149 -18.13 6.26 20.45
C PHE A 149 -17.78 5.35 21.64
N LYS A 150 -16.70 4.56 21.54
CA LYS A 150 -16.24 3.70 22.63
C LYS A 150 -15.72 4.50 23.83
N LYS A 151 -14.94 5.57 23.61
CA LYS A 151 -14.47 6.46 24.69
C LYS A 151 -15.65 7.13 25.40
N HIS A 152 -16.67 7.54 24.66
CA HIS A 152 -17.89 8.09 25.23
C HIS A 152 -18.65 7.05 26.06
N ASN A 153 -18.83 5.83 25.56
CA ASN A 153 -19.51 4.77 26.30
C ASN A 153 -18.72 4.26 27.51
N MET A 154 -17.39 4.17 27.44
CA MET A 154 -16.54 3.84 28.59
C MET A 154 -16.57 4.93 29.67
N ALA A 155 -16.58 6.21 29.25
CA ALA A 155 -16.75 7.33 30.19
C ALA A 155 -18.14 7.29 30.85
N LEU A 156 -19.19 7.00 30.08
CA LEU A 156 -20.55 6.82 30.61
C LEU A 156 -20.65 5.62 31.57
N GLN A 157 -19.99 4.51 31.25
CA GLN A 157 -19.92 3.32 32.13
C GLN A 157 -19.17 3.62 33.44
N GLN A 158 -18.06 4.34 33.40
CA GLN A 158 -17.33 4.77 34.60
C GLN A 158 -18.16 5.75 35.46
N THR A 159 -18.84 6.72 34.84
CA THR A 159 -19.77 7.59 35.58
C THR A 159 -20.97 6.82 36.14
N SER A 160 -21.37 5.72 35.49
CA SER A 160 -22.44 4.85 35.97
C SER A 160 -21.99 3.88 37.04
N GLU A 161 -20.71 3.47 37.10
CA GLU A 161 -20.14 2.64 38.18
C GLU A 161 -19.90 3.46 39.45
N ASP A 162 -19.45 4.71 39.32
CA ASP A 162 -19.42 5.68 40.43
C ASP A 162 -20.83 6.00 40.94
N SER A 163 -21.84 5.93 40.06
CA SER A 163 -23.26 6.06 40.43
C SER A 163 -23.89 4.74 40.93
N LEU A 164 -23.40 3.57 40.49
CA LEU A 164 -23.93 2.24 40.88
C LEU A 164 -23.47 1.81 42.28
N MET A 165 -22.37 2.37 42.79
CA MET A 165 -22.04 2.30 44.23
C MET A 165 -23.03 3.08 45.10
N SER A 166 -24.00 3.79 44.51
CA SER A 166 -25.13 4.42 45.21
C SER A 166 -26.51 3.85 44.86
N TYR A 167 -26.63 2.93 43.89
CA TYR A 167 -27.93 2.39 43.44
C TYR A 167 -27.89 0.90 43.10
N GLN A 168 -27.63 0.05 44.09
CA GLN A 168 -28.09 -1.35 44.05
C GLN A 168 -29.57 -1.43 44.45
N HIS A 169 -30.49 -1.15 43.52
CA HIS A 169 -31.82 -1.76 43.54
C HIS A 169 -32.54 -1.67 42.19
N HIS A 170 -32.99 -2.84 41.74
CA HIS A 170 -34.05 -3.09 40.75
C HIS A 170 -33.72 -3.11 39.24
N ASN A 171 -33.76 -4.36 38.74
CA ASN A 171 -34.49 -4.87 37.58
C ASN A 171 -33.83 -4.96 36.19
N ASN A 172 -33.69 -6.23 35.78
CA ASN A 172 -33.63 -6.78 34.43
C ASN A 172 -34.83 -6.39 33.55
N LYS A 173 -34.62 -6.06 32.27
CA LYS A 173 -35.19 -6.80 31.11
C LYS A 173 -34.89 -6.18 29.72
N LEU A 174 -34.44 -7.08 28.81
CA LEU A 174 -34.99 -7.35 27.46
C LEU A 174 -34.44 -6.66 26.17
N HIS A 175 -34.09 -7.57 25.23
CA HIS A 175 -34.30 -7.60 23.75
C HIS A 175 -33.48 -6.70 22.80
N THR A 176 -32.60 -7.29 21.96
CA THR A 176 -32.75 -7.84 20.58
C THR A 176 -32.90 -6.78 19.48
N MET A 177 -32.02 -6.82 18.46
CA MET A 177 -32.34 -7.19 17.07
C MET A 177 -31.14 -6.99 16.13
N THR A 178 -31.15 -7.83 15.10
CA THR A 178 -30.15 -8.14 14.07
C THR A 178 -30.11 -7.13 12.92
N THR A 179 -28.95 -6.96 12.27
CA THR A 179 -28.87 -6.57 10.84
C THR A 179 -27.72 -7.29 10.14
N ASP A 180 -28.06 -7.93 9.02
CA ASP A 180 -27.15 -8.45 8.00
C ASP A 180 -26.18 -7.39 7.50
N SER A 181 -24.88 -7.71 7.42
CA SER A 181 -23.94 -6.93 6.63
C SER A 181 -22.73 -7.74 6.17
N ASN A 182 -22.16 -7.27 5.06
CA ASN A 182 -20.96 -7.72 4.39
C ASN A 182 -19.81 -8.05 5.37
N PRO A 183 -19.21 -9.27 5.33
CA PRO A 183 -18.23 -9.72 6.33
C PRO A 183 -16.98 -8.85 6.41
N ASP A 184 -16.58 -8.18 5.32
CA ASP A 184 -15.41 -7.29 5.29
C ASP A 184 -15.69 -5.91 5.92
N ALA A 185 -16.96 -5.48 5.98
CA ALA A 185 -17.36 -4.20 6.59
C ALA A 185 -17.57 -4.34 8.11
N GLN A 186 -18.04 -5.51 8.58
CA GLN A 186 -18.27 -5.78 10.00
C GLN A 186 -16.98 -5.90 10.84
N ALA A 187 -15.84 -6.21 10.21
CA ALA A 187 -14.57 -6.38 10.94
C ALA A 187 -13.89 -5.04 11.33
N LEU A 188 -14.29 -3.93 10.72
CA LEU A 188 -13.58 -2.65 10.82
C LEU A 188 -14.14 -1.70 11.88
N GLU A 189 -15.32 -1.97 12.43
CA GLU A 189 -15.99 -1.11 13.41
C GLU A 189 -15.34 -1.10 14.80
N ASN A 190 -14.31 -1.90 15.10
CA ASN A 190 -13.85 -2.09 16.49
C ASN A 190 -12.32 -2.19 16.70
N ILE A 191 -11.49 -1.56 15.87
CA ILE A 191 -10.05 -1.85 15.86
C ILE A 191 -9.27 -1.16 16.99
N ALA A 192 -9.51 -1.53 18.25
CA ALA A 192 -8.51 -1.36 19.30
C ALA A 192 -7.51 -2.51 19.20
N PHE A 193 -6.27 -2.22 18.83
CA PHE A 193 -5.23 -3.25 18.74
C PHE A 193 -4.80 -3.69 20.15
N PRO A 194 -4.75 -5.01 20.43
CA PRO A 194 -4.23 -5.53 21.69
C PRO A 194 -2.76 -5.11 21.96
N ASN A 195 -2.34 -5.18 23.22
CA ASN A 195 -0.92 -5.15 23.55
C ASN A 195 -0.18 -6.27 22.80
N GLU A 196 1.10 -6.06 22.52
CA GLU A 196 1.95 -6.99 21.76
C GLU A 196 1.50 -7.26 20.30
N SER A 197 0.63 -6.41 19.75
CA SER A 197 0.28 -6.48 18.32
C SER A 197 1.50 -6.27 17.41
N ILE A 198 1.53 -7.02 16.30
CA ILE A 198 2.57 -6.93 15.26
C ILE A 198 1.97 -6.27 14.01
N PHE A 199 2.64 -5.25 13.49
CA PHE A 199 2.22 -4.49 12.31
C PHE A 199 3.24 -4.66 11.18
N ILE A 200 2.79 -5.15 10.02
CA ILE A 200 3.62 -5.30 8.83
C ILE A 200 3.36 -4.13 7.87
N PHE A 201 4.39 -3.35 7.55
CA PHE A 201 4.31 -2.19 6.68
C PHE A 201 5.01 -2.43 5.34
N GLY A 202 4.24 -2.30 4.26
CA GLY A 202 4.73 -2.45 2.89
C GLY A 202 5.42 -1.21 2.31
N SER A 203 5.19 -0.01 2.87
CA SER A 203 5.84 1.22 2.40
C SER A 203 5.96 2.27 3.51
N PRO A 204 6.87 3.26 3.39
CA PRO A 204 6.95 4.38 4.30
C PRO A 204 5.61 5.11 4.48
N LYS A 205 4.87 5.29 3.38
CA LYS A 205 3.59 5.99 3.36
C LYS A 205 2.53 5.30 4.23
N HIS A 206 2.49 3.95 4.24
CA HIS A 206 1.60 3.21 5.15
C HIS A 206 1.92 3.51 6.62
N TYR A 207 3.20 3.52 7.00
CA TYR A 207 3.61 3.80 8.37
C TYR A 207 3.30 5.24 8.79
N GLN A 208 3.56 6.23 7.92
CA GLN A 208 3.26 7.63 8.22
C GLN A 208 1.76 7.87 8.41
N ILE A 209 0.92 7.26 7.57
CA ILE A 209 -0.53 7.33 7.75
C ILE A 209 -0.93 6.63 9.04
N PHE A 210 -0.39 5.44 9.33
CA PHE A 210 -0.70 4.75 10.58
C PHE A 210 -0.40 5.64 11.80
N LYS A 211 0.77 6.26 11.87
CA LYS A 211 1.11 7.21 12.95
C LYS A 211 0.20 8.42 13.06
N LYS A 212 -0.30 8.92 11.92
CA LYS A 212 -1.21 10.07 11.89
C LYS A 212 -2.54 9.77 12.59
N TYR A 213 -3.02 8.51 12.53
CA TYR A 213 -4.33 8.13 13.04
C TYR A 213 -4.28 7.25 14.30
N PHE A 214 -3.16 6.59 14.58
CA PHE A 214 -2.99 5.68 15.71
C PHE A 214 -1.80 6.10 16.58
N HIS A 215 -2.02 6.13 17.89
CA HIS A 215 -0.94 6.33 18.85
C HIS A 215 -0.17 5.02 19.01
N TRP A 216 1.15 5.08 18.82
CA TRP A 216 2.00 3.90 18.95
C TRP A 216 2.06 3.41 20.40
N ASN A 217 1.73 2.14 20.64
CA ASN A 217 1.93 1.49 21.93
C ASN A 217 3.34 0.88 21.99
N GLN A 218 4.05 1.08 23.10
CA GLN A 218 5.43 0.60 23.29
C GLN A 218 5.56 -0.94 23.26
N THR A 219 4.45 -1.65 23.51
CA THR A 219 4.37 -3.10 23.37
C THR A 219 4.24 -3.56 21.93
N TRP A 220 3.99 -2.68 20.95
CA TRP A 220 3.80 -3.09 19.56
C TRP A 220 5.13 -3.29 18.83
N LEU A 221 5.12 -4.20 17.85
CA LEU A 221 6.25 -4.44 16.94
C LEU A 221 5.91 -3.97 15.52
N ALA A 222 6.78 -3.14 14.94
CA ALA A 222 6.75 -2.83 13.50
C ALA A 222 7.65 -3.77 12.71
N ILE A 223 7.16 -4.33 11.61
CA ILE A 223 7.95 -5.11 10.64
C ILE A 223 7.87 -4.41 9.29
N SER A 224 9.00 -4.03 8.71
CA SER A 224 9.06 -3.52 7.35
C SER A 224 9.35 -4.63 6.34
N LEU A 225 8.77 -4.53 5.14
CA LEU A 225 9.16 -5.42 4.04
C LEU A 225 10.55 -5.09 3.45
N GLY A 226 10.92 -3.80 3.42
CA GLY A 226 12.16 -3.35 2.81
C GLY A 226 12.83 -2.21 3.55
N ASN A 227 14.08 -1.93 3.18
CA ASN A 227 14.95 -0.97 3.87
C ASN A 227 14.38 0.45 3.91
N THR A 228 13.78 0.92 2.82
CA THR A 228 13.16 2.25 2.76
C THR A 228 12.07 2.42 3.81
N THR A 229 11.23 1.40 4.01
CA THR A 229 10.18 1.43 5.05
C THR A 229 10.79 1.31 6.45
N PHE A 230 11.81 0.48 6.63
CA PHE A 230 12.51 0.34 7.91
C PHE A 230 13.09 1.68 8.39
N GLN A 231 13.73 2.41 7.48
CA GLN A 231 14.31 3.73 7.75
C GLN A 231 13.27 4.79 8.08
N ALA A 232 12.01 4.61 7.65
CA ALA A 232 10.92 5.52 7.95
C ALA A 232 10.36 5.34 9.38
N PHE A 233 10.69 4.24 10.05
CA PHE A 233 10.25 3.97 11.42
C PHE A 233 10.98 4.86 12.43
N ASP A 234 10.25 5.37 13.42
CA ASP A 234 10.81 6.13 14.53
C ASP A 234 11.91 5.33 15.27
N GLU A 235 12.86 6.01 15.88
CA GLU A 235 13.99 5.37 16.56
C GLU A 235 13.57 4.65 17.85
N ASN A 236 12.55 5.17 18.53
CA ASN A 236 12.10 4.73 19.85
C ASN A 236 11.00 3.65 19.80
N ILE A 237 10.79 2.98 18.67
CA ILE A 237 9.83 1.89 18.56
C ILE A 237 10.51 0.55 18.35
N ARG A 238 9.89 -0.53 18.83
CA ARG A 238 10.33 -1.90 18.54
C ARG A 238 10.10 -2.18 17.05
N LYS A 239 11.18 -2.44 16.31
CA LYS A 239 11.13 -2.59 14.84
C LYS A 239 12.06 -3.66 14.30
N LEU A 240 11.65 -4.32 13.21
CA LEU A 240 12.43 -5.30 12.47
C LEU A 240 12.28 -5.08 10.95
N ASN A 241 13.28 -5.53 10.21
CA ASN A 241 13.25 -5.56 8.75
C ASN A 241 13.19 -7.01 8.27
N ALA A 242 12.11 -7.40 7.60
CA ALA A 242 11.95 -8.74 7.05
C ALA A 242 12.81 -8.99 5.80
N LYS A 243 13.41 -7.93 5.22
CA LYS A 243 14.27 -7.98 4.02
C LYS A 243 13.65 -8.85 2.92
N GLY A 244 12.40 -8.58 2.55
CA GLY A 244 11.68 -9.49 1.69
C GLY A 244 10.24 -9.10 1.38
N ASN A 245 9.44 -10.13 1.11
CA ASN A 245 8.04 -10.00 0.76
C ASN A 245 7.14 -10.22 1.99
N PHE A 246 5.83 -10.15 1.77
CA PHE A 246 4.83 -10.34 2.82
C PHE A 246 4.92 -11.73 3.50
N GLU A 247 5.23 -12.79 2.74
CA GLU A 247 5.37 -14.15 3.30
C GLU A 247 6.53 -14.24 4.29
N LYS A 248 7.69 -13.67 3.95
CA LYS A 248 8.83 -13.59 4.87
C LYS A 248 8.48 -12.79 6.13
N ALA A 249 7.79 -11.67 5.98
CA ALA A 249 7.36 -10.87 7.13
C ALA A 249 6.36 -11.64 8.04
N LEU A 250 5.46 -12.43 7.45
CA LEU A 250 4.57 -13.33 8.20
C LEU A 250 5.36 -14.41 8.96
N GLN A 251 6.37 -15.03 8.33
CA GLN A 251 7.22 -16.01 8.99
C GLN A 251 7.94 -15.41 10.21
N VAL A 252 8.50 -14.20 10.05
CA VAL A 252 9.12 -13.45 11.17
C VAL A 252 8.09 -13.18 12.27
N ALA A 253 6.89 -12.72 11.92
CA ALA A 253 5.84 -12.45 12.90
C ALA A 253 5.42 -13.72 13.67
N HIS A 254 5.31 -14.87 12.99
CA HIS A 254 4.97 -16.14 13.61
C HIS A 254 6.08 -16.67 14.54
N ALA A 255 7.34 -16.56 14.14
CA ALA A 255 8.46 -16.98 14.98
C ALA A 255 8.49 -16.22 16.31
N ILE A 256 8.29 -14.90 16.26
CA ILE A 256 8.27 -14.03 17.44
C ILE A 256 7.11 -14.37 18.39
N ASN A 257 5.97 -14.76 17.84
CA ASN A 257 4.79 -15.10 18.64
C ASN A 257 4.90 -16.47 19.34
N ASN A 258 5.77 -17.37 18.86
CA ASN A 258 5.87 -18.73 19.36
C ASN A 258 6.98 -18.94 20.42
N ASP A 259 7.96 -18.03 20.54
CA ASP A 259 9.20 -18.33 21.29
C ASP A 259 9.35 -17.70 22.70
N THR A 260 8.57 -16.72 23.17
CA THR A 260 8.65 -16.25 24.60
C THR A 260 7.53 -15.25 24.95
N PRO A 261 7.07 -15.13 26.22
CA PRO A 261 6.35 -13.92 26.66
C PRO A 261 7.22 -12.70 26.36
N MET A 262 6.67 -11.73 25.64
CA MET A 262 7.40 -10.55 25.16
C MET A 262 7.85 -9.67 26.34
N GLN A 263 9.01 -9.97 26.93
CA GLN A 263 9.64 -9.15 27.97
C GLN A 263 10.88 -8.43 27.44
N ASN A 264 10.80 -7.11 27.56
CA ASN A 264 11.87 -6.11 27.71
C ASN A 264 12.95 -5.95 26.62
N ASN A 265 12.89 -4.76 25.99
CA ASN A 265 13.97 -3.95 25.43
C ASN A 265 15.38 -4.56 25.51
N ASN A 266 15.84 -5.12 24.40
CA ASN A 266 17.26 -5.20 24.12
C ASN A 266 17.51 -4.97 22.62
N PRO A 267 18.34 -4.00 22.21
CA PRO A 267 18.58 -3.69 20.81
C PRO A 267 19.69 -4.58 20.27
N LEU A 268 19.42 -5.86 20.00
CA LEU A 268 20.36 -6.71 19.25
C LEU A 268 19.62 -7.77 18.44
N LEU A 269 19.53 -7.57 17.13
CA LEU A 269 19.52 -8.60 16.10
C LEU A 269 19.84 -7.91 14.75
N HIS A 270 21.12 -7.56 14.61
CA HIS A 270 21.73 -7.54 13.28
C HIS A 270 22.00 -9.01 12.90
N ASP A 271 21.74 -9.32 11.64
CA ASP A 271 21.97 -10.60 10.96
C ASP A 271 20.86 -11.65 11.09
N PHE A 272 19.75 -11.39 10.37
CA PHE A 272 19.14 -12.32 9.40
C PHE A 272 18.66 -11.52 8.19
#